data_AF-A0AAW2KS56-F1
#
_entry.id   AF-A0AAW2KS56-F1
#
_cell.length_a   1.000
_cell.length_b   1.000
_cell.length_c   1.000
_cell.angle_alpha   90.00
_cell.angle_beta   90.00
_cell.angle_gamma   90.00
#
_symmetry.space_group_name_H-M   'P 1'
#
loop_
_entity.id
_entity.type
_entity.pdbx_description
1 polymer ?
#
loop_
_entity_poly.entity_id
_entity_poly.type
_entity_poly.pdbx_seq_one_letter_code
_entity_poly.pdbx_strand_id
1 'polypeptide(L)'
;MDKYQEQGQLIEPYLESIVSPLMDIVRSRTMELGATSDEILEVIKPISIIIYSLVTVCGYKSVIKFFPHQVSDLELAVSLLEKCHNTKAATSLRQESTGEMETKCIILLWLSILVLIPFDISSVDTSIANSNYAGRDEPPPLVVRILEFCKDYLSNAGPMRTISGLLLSRLLTRPDMSKAFTSFIDWTHKILSSAEDNIIDHFRLLGAVEALAAIFKSGSTSVLLNVVPVLWNDASVLMKSRTAARSSLLRKYLVKLTQRIALTCLPHRSATWRYMALHYDIRRGPHSVGSHVRDAAAYVCWAFGRAYYYGDMKNVLEQMAPHLLTVACYDRENAAVEALRHYVPAYLLSTENKGATDIVSRYLEQLTDPNVAARRGSALALGVLPFEFLAKEWKSLLIKLCSSCEIEVQTPVFCAGVLDSLSIELRGTKDFSKLYCGIAILGYIASLSDPVNQRAFSHVLTFLGHRYPKIRKSAAEQMYLVLLENGDLIDEDKLNEATEIITETCWEADIEEAKKRRLQLCEMANLGTAQISKATEKESKKVVEKRLESADENASYSSLVGSAGF
;
A
#
# COMPACT_ATOMS: atom_id res chain seq x y z
N MET A 1 6.14 21.65 -17.71
CA MET A 1 6.27 20.36 -16.99
C MET A 1 7.58 20.28 -16.23
N ASP A 2 8.69 20.76 -16.79
CA ASP A 2 10.04 20.69 -16.20
C ASP A 2 10.18 21.25 -14.77
N LYS A 3 9.38 22.26 -14.40
CA LYS A 3 9.34 22.81 -13.03
C LYS A 3 8.90 21.79 -11.96
N TYR A 4 8.21 20.72 -12.38
CA TYR A 4 7.71 19.67 -11.48
C TYR A 4 8.63 18.44 -11.42
N GLN A 5 9.80 18.46 -12.06
CA GLN A 5 10.69 17.30 -12.11
C GLN A 5 11.12 16.79 -10.72
N GLU A 6 11.22 17.66 -9.72
CA GLU A 6 11.53 17.29 -8.33
C GLU A 6 10.29 16.82 -7.53
N GLN A 7 9.08 17.07 -8.03
CA GLN A 7 7.81 16.82 -7.33
C GLN A 7 6.78 16.13 -8.24
N GLY A 8 7.21 15.11 -9.01
CA GLY A 8 6.34 14.40 -9.96
C GLY A 8 5.08 13.78 -9.35
N GLN A 9 5.10 13.48 -8.04
CA GLN A 9 3.96 12.96 -7.27
C GLN A 9 2.72 13.88 -7.31
N LEU A 10 2.89 15.19 -7.54
CA LEU A 10 1.77 16.13 -7.67
C LEU A 10 0.97 15.92 -8.97
N ILE A 11 1.61 15.37 -10.00
CA ILE A 11 1.00 15.11 -11.31
C ILE A 11 0.44 13.70 -11.40
N GLU A 12 0.97 12.75 -10.62
CA GLU A 12 0.55 11.34 -10.64
C GLU A 12 -0.98 11.12 -10.56
N PRO A 13 -1.75 11.85 -9.72
CA PRO A 13 -3.20 11.70 -9.64
C PRO A 13 -3.95 12.03 -10.94
N TYR A 14 -3.35 12.85 -11.81
CA TYR A 14 -3.95 13.31 -13.06
C TYR A 14 -3.48 12.52 -14.28
N LEU A 15 -2.52 11.60 -14.11
CA LEU A 15 -1.92 10.86 -15.24
C LEU A 15 -2.96 10.09 -16.05
N GLU A 16 -3.93 9.45 -15.41
CA GLU A 16 -4.98 8.69 -16.10
C GLU A 16 -5.79 9.58 -17.05
N SER A 17 -6.21 10.75 -16.55
CA SER A 17 -7.04 11.70 -17.28
C SER A 17 -6.32 12.35 -18.48
N ILE A 18 -4.99 12.33 -18.49
CA ILE A 18 -4.16 12.92 -19.55
C ILE A 18 -3.66 11.85 -20.51
N VAL A 19 -3.06 10.77 -19.99
CA VAL A 19 -2.35 9.77 -20.79
C VAL A 19 -3.32 8.88 -21.55
N SER A 20 -4.41 8.44 -20.94
CA SER A 20 -5.35 7.50 -21.57
C SER A 20 -5.98 8.10 -22.84
N PRO A 21 -6.56 9.32 -22.81
CA PRO A 21 -7.12 9.93 -24.03
C PRO A 21 -6.08 10.17 -25.12
N LEU A 22 -4.86 10.56 -24.75
CA LEU A 22 -3.78 10.79 -25.71
C LEU A 22 -3.35 9.48 -26.39
N MET A 23 -3.20 8.40 -25.64
CA MET A 23 -2.87 7.09 -26.21
C MET A 23 -4.03 6.51 -27.02
N ASP A 24 -5.28 6.80 -26.67
CA ASP A 24 -6.45 6.42 -27.48
C ASP A 24 -6.45 7.12 -28.84
N ILE A 25 -6.00 8.39 -28.91
CA ILE A 25 -5.82 9.10 -30.18
C ILE A 25 -4.69 8.45 -30.99
N VAL A 26 -3.55 8.16 -30.37
CA VAL A 26 -2.42 7.47 -31.03
C VAL A 26 -2.89 6.13 -31.62
N ARG A 27 -3.62 5.33 -30.83
CA ARG A 27 -4.15 4.04 -31.25
C ARG A 27 -5.14 4.18 -32.41
N SER A 28 -6.17 5.02 -32.26
CA SER A 28 -7.24 5.18 -33.25
C SER A 28 -6.71 5.71 -34.58
N ARG A 29 -5.83 6.73 -34.55
CA ARG A 29 -5.24 7.29 -35.78
C ARG A 29 -4.31 6.31 -36.48
N THR A 30 -3.58 5.48 -35.73
CA THR A 30 -2.74 4.44 -36.34
C THR A 30 -3.59 3.37 -37.01
N MET A 31 -4.75 3.01 -36.45
CA MET A 31 -5.71 2.09 -37.09
C MET A 31 -6.36 2.68 -38.35
N GLU A 32 -6.80 3.94 -38.30
CA GLU A 32 -7.56 4.59 -39.39
C GLU A 32 -6.71 4.88 -40.62
N LEU A 33 -5.52 5.45 -40.42
CA LEU A 33 -4.70 5.98 -41.52
C LEU A 33 -3.72 4.92 -42.08
N GLY A 34 -3.44 3.87 -41.29
CA GLY A 34 -2.46 2.82 -41.63
C GLY A 34 -1.02 3.34 -41.75
N ALA A 35 -0.01 2.52 -41.45
CA ALA A 35 1.41 2.94 -41.41
C ALA A 35 1.96 3.59 -42.70
N THR A 36 1.21 3.60 -43.80
CA THR A 36 1.55 4.19 -45.09
C THR A 36 1.38 5.71 -45.16
N SER A 37 0.45 6.34 -44.43
CA SER A 37 0.24 7.80 -44.52
C SER A 37 1.23 8.59 -43.66
N ASP A 38 1.98 9.52 -44.25
CA ASP A 38 2.94 10.38 -43.53
C ASP A 38 2.26 11.38 -42.58
N GLU A 39 0.97 11.66 -42.81
CA GLU A 39 0.11 12.47 -41.94
C GLU A 39 0.02 11.93 -40.51
N ILE A 40 0.18 10.61 -40.34
CA ILE A 40 0.17 9.97 -39.01
C ILE A 40 1.24 10.55 -38.10
N LEU A 41 2.44 10.79 -38.63
CA LEU A 41 3.55 11.28 -37.83
C LEU A 41 3.34 12.73 -37.40
N GLU A 42 2.63 13.54 -38.20
CA GLU A 42 2.28 14.91 -37.85
C GLU A 42 1.34 14.96 -36.63
N VAL A 43 0.46 13.96 -36.47
CA VAL A 43 -0.44 13.85 -35.32
C VAL A 43 0.25 13.25 -34.10
N ILE A 44 1.04 12.19 -34.30
CA ILE A 44 1.62 11.42 -33.18
C ILE A 44 2.81 12.13 -32.54
N LYS A 45 3.61 12.90 -33.30
CA LYS A 45 4.80 13.57 -32.77
C LYS A 45 4.46 14.56 -31.63
N PRO A 46 3.50 15.50 -31.77
CA PRO A 46 3.12 16.41 -30.68
C PRO A 46 2.60 15.68 -29.45
N ILE A 47 1.78 14.64 -29.63
CA ILE A 47 1.23 13.83 -28.54
C ILE A 47 2.37 13.13 -27.78
N SER A 48 3.32 12.56 -28.51
CA SER A 48 4.46 11.86 -27.94
C SER A 48 5.38 12.80 -27.15
N ILE A 49 5.53 14.06 -27.57
CA ILE A 49 6.27 15.07 -26.80
C ILE A 49 5.61 15.30 -25.43
N ILE A 50 4.28 15.41 -25.39
CA ILE A 50 3.52 15.61 -24.14
C ILE A 50 3.68 14.39 -23.22
N ILE A 51 3.45 13.19 -23.75
CA ILE A 51 3.57 11.95 -22.95
C ILE A 51 5.01 11.75 -22.49
N TYR A 52 6.00 12.03 -23.34
CA TYR A 52 7.41 11.90 -22.96
C TYR A 52 7.80 12.88 -21.87
N SER A 53 7.25 14.10 -21.89
CA SER A 53 7.41 15.08 -20.81
C SER A 53 6.82 14.59 -19.47
N LEU A 54 5.74 13.80 -19.49
CA LEU A 54 5.21 13.15 -18.29
C LEU A 54 6.11 12.01 -17.83
N VAL A 55 6.67 11.23 -18.76
CA VAL A 55 7.62 10.15 -18.48
C VAL A 55 8.90 10.68 -17.81
N THR A 56 9.40 11.84 -18.22
CA THR A 56 10.60 12.45 -17.62
C THR A 56 10.34 12.98 -16.21
N VAL A 57 9.13 13.46 -15.93
CA VAL A 57 8.75 14.04 -14.62
C VAL A 57 8.28 12.97 -13.61
N CYS A 58 7.34 12.11 -13.99
CA CYS A 58 6.74 11.11 -13.08
C CYS A 58 7.48 9.77 -13.10
N GLY A 59 8.36 9.56 -14.09
CA GLY A 59 8.98 8.28 -14.37
C GLY A 59 8.08 7.36 -15.20
N TYR A 60 8.72 6.59 -16.09
CA TYR A 60 8.01 5.74 -17.04
C TYR A 60 7.04 4.75 -16.37
N LYS A 61 7.37 4.23 -15.19
CA LYS A 61 6.56 3.20 -14.49
C LYS A 61 5.18 3.70 -14.09
N SER A 62 5.03 4.98 -13.75
CA SER A 62 3.75 5.56 -13.37
C SER A 62 2.90 5.82 -14.62
N VAL A 63 3.53 6.26 -15.71
CA VAL A 63 2.87 6.61 -16.97
C VAL A 63 2.39 5.38 -17.75
N ILE A 64 3.22 4.33 -17.88
CA ILE A 64 2.90 3.14 -18.70
C ILE A 64 1.65 2.39 -18.23
N LYS A 65 1.20 2.58 -16.99
CA LYS A 65 -0.01 1.94 -16.46
C LYS A 65 -1.28 2.32 -17.24
N PHE A 66 -1.24 3.48 -17.90
CA PHE A 66 -2.37 4.04 -18.64
C PHE A 66 -2.23 3.84 -20.16
N PHE A 67 -1.28 3.02 -20.60
CA PHE A 67 -1.16 2.69 -22.02
C PHE A 67 -2.13 1.56 -22.38
N PRO A 68 -2.66 1.54 -23.62
CA PRO A 68 -3.51 0.46 -24.10
C PRO A 68 -2.71 -0.85 -24.16
N HIS A 69 -3.37 -1.95 -23.83
CA HIS A 69 -2.74 -3.26 -23.61
C HIS A 69 -3.50 -4.39 -24.32
N GLN A 70 -4.20 -4.09 -25.41
CA GLN A 70 -4.93 -5.09 -26.18
C GLN A 70 -3.96 -5.90 -27.05
N VAL A 71 -4.30 -7.16 -27.33
CA VAL A 71 -3.46 -8.05 -28.15
C VAL A 71 -3.28 -7.52 -29.57
N SER A 72 -4.33 -6.92 -30.12
CA SER A 72 -4.34 -6.25 -31.44
C SER A 72 -3.37 -5.07 -31.53
N ASP A 73 -2.98 -4.47 -30.41
CA ASP A 73 -2.10 -3.31 -30.40
C ASP A 73 -0.64 -3.68 -30.70
N LEU A 74 -0.24 -4.96 -30.58
CA LEU A 74 1.14 -5.38 -30.74
C LEU A 74 1.67 -5.15 -32.16
N GLU A 75 1.00 -5.67 -33.18
CA GLU A 75 1.41 -5.46 -34.57
C GLU A 75 1.32 -3.98 -34.97
N LEU A 76 0.28 -3.31 -34.48
CA LEU A 76 0.08 -1.88 -34.71
C LEU A 76 1.27 -1.06 -34.19
N ALA A 77 1.69 -1.30 -32.95
CA ALA A 77 2.83 -0.62 -32.35
C ALA A 77 4.15 -0.93 -33.08
N VAL A 78 4.36 -2.17 -33.56
CA VAL A 78 5.54 -2.53 -34.37
C VAL A 78 5.54 -1.82 -35.72
N SER A 79 4.40 -1.79 -36.42
CA SER A 79 4.28 -1.10 -37.72
C SER A 79 4.53 0.40 -37.60
N LEU A 80 4.07 1.02 -36.52
CA LEU A 80 4.31 2.43 -36.24
C LEU A 80 5.79 2.70 -35.92
N LEU A 81 6.43 1.80 -35.16
CA LEU A 81 7.87 1.89 -34.89
C LEU A 81 8.70 1.77 -36.17
N GLU A 82 8.34 0.83 -37.05
CA GLU A 82 8.97 0.62 -38.34
C GLU A 82 8.91 1.87 -39.22
N LYS A 83 7.74 2.52 -39.30
CA LYS A 83 7.59 3.80 -39.99
C LYS A 83 8.53 4.86 -39.40
N CYS A 84 8.51 5.03 -38.07
CA CYS A 84 9.36 5.99 -37.38
C CYS A 84 10.86 5.71 -37.55
N HIS A 85 11.24 4.43 -37.65
CA HIS A 85 12.62 4.01 -37.86
C HIS A 85 13.12 4.43 -39.25
N ASN A 86 12.29 4.23 -40.28
CA ASN A 86 12.65 4.52 -41.68
C ASN A 86 12.63 6.00 -42.05
N THR A 87 11.85 6.83 -41.33
CA THR A 87 11.87 8.28 -41.52
C THR A 87 13.23 8.85 -41.10
N LYS A 88 14.08 9.20 -42.08
CA LYS A 88 15.38 9.84 -41.85
C LYS A 88 15.16 11.23 -41.27
N ALA A 89 15.88 11.54 -40.18
CA ALA A 89 15.90 12.86 -39.58
C ALA A 89 16.35 13.90 -40.63
N ALA A 90 15.46 14.82 -41.00
CA ALA A 90 15.90 16.03 -41.66
C ALA A 90 16.84 16.75 -40.68
N THR A 91 18.08 17.00 -41.10
CA THR A 91 19.09 17.74 -40.33
C THR A 91 18.59 19.17 -40.09
N SER A 92 17.76 19.38 -39.07
CA SER A 92 17.34 20.70 -38.63
C SER A 92 18.35 21.22 -37.60
N LEU A 93 19.09 22.23 -38.03
CA LEU A 93 19.90 23.08 -37.17
C LEU A 93 18.98 23.88 -36.23
N ARG A 94 18.93 23.45 -34.96
CA ARG A 94 18.57 24.20 -33.74
C ARG A 94 17.07 24.45 -33.39
N GLN A 95 16.85 24.23 -32.09
CA GLN A 95 15.92 24.87 -31.12
C GLN A 95 14.54 24.28 -30.79
N GLU A 96 13.94 23.39 -31.58
CA GLU A 96 12.67 22.74 -31.21
C GLU A 96 12.75 21.21 -31.33
N SER A 97 12.20 20.48 -30.35
CA SER A 97 12.14 19.00 -30.40
C SER A 97 11.28 18.59 -31.58
N THR A 98 11.84 17.88 -32.56
CA THR A 98 11.09 17.38 -33.72
C THR A 98 10.05 16.31 -33.37
N GLY A 99 9.99 15.88 -32.10
CA GLY A 99 9.11 14.83 -31.60
C GLY A 99 9.50 13.42 -32.05
N GLU A 100 10.49 13.28 -32.92
CA GLU A 100 10.90 11.99 -33.50
C GLU A 100 11.47 11.05 -32.46
N MET A 101 12.29 11.59 -31.56
CA MET A 101 12.94 10.81 -30.53
C MET A 101 11.95 10.42 -29.43
N GLU A 102 11.09 11.35 -29.03
CA GLU A 102 10.00 11.16 -28.08
C GLU A 102 9.04 10.09 -28.59
N THR A 103 8.63 10.17 -29.86
CA THR A 103 7.75 9.19 -30.51
C THR A 103 8.34 7.78 -30.44
N LYS A 104 9.61 7.61 -30.85
CA LYS A 104 10.30 6.31 -30.74
C LYS A 104 10.35 5.81 -29.30
N CYS A 105 10.61 6.68 -28.32
CA CYS A 105 10.63 6.30 -26.91
C CYS A 105 9.27 5.85 -26.40
N ILE A 106 8.18 6.56 -26.74
CA ILE A 106 6.82 6.21 -26.34
C ILE A 106 6.39 4.89 -26.95
N ILE A 107 6.68 4.64 -28.24
CA ILE A 107 6.34 3.38 -28.90
C ILE A 107 7.14 2.22 -28.30
N LEU A 108 8.44 2.40 -28.02
CA LEU A 108 9.24 1.36 -27.34
C LEU A 108 8.72 1.06 -25.92
N LEU A 109 8.28 2.08 -25.18
CA LEU A 109 7.64 1.89 -23.87
C LEU A 109 6.31 1.16 -24.00
N TRP A 110 5.53 1.45 -25.04
CA TRP A 110 4.28 0.76 -25.32
C TRP A 110 4.49 -0.71 -25.63
N LEU A 111 5.43 -1.01 -26.55
CA LEU A 111 5.85 -2.37 -26.84
C LEU A 111 6.34 -3.10 -25.58
N SER A 112 7.03 -2.40 -24.66
CA SER A 112 7.53 -3.02 -23.43
C SER A 112 6.41 -3.57 -22.52
N ILE A 113 5.17 -3.12 -22.69
CA ILE A 113 3.99 -3.64 -21.99
C ILE A 113 3.32 -4.71 -22.83
N LEU A 114 3.16 -4.47 -24.14
CA LEU A 114 2.49 -5.39 -25.05
C LEU A 114 3.21 -6.75 -25.15
N VAL A 115 4.53 -6.78 -25.03
CA VAL A 115 5.28 -8.04 -24.99
C VAL A 115 5.06 -8.85 -23.70
N LEU A 116 4.39 -8.32 -22.67
CA LEU A 116 4.05 -9.07 -21.44
C LEU A 116 2.70 -9.77 -21.50
N ILE A 117 1.95 -9.60 -22.59
CA ILE A 117 0.65 -10.25 -22.80
C ILE A 117 0.82 -11.79 -22.72
N PRO A 118 -0.07 -12.52 -22.02
CA PRO A 118 0.10 -13.95 -21.72
C PRO A 118 -0.16 -14.90 -22.90
N PHE A 119 -0.27 -14.38 -24.13
CA PHE A 119 -0.47 -15.15 -25.35
C PHE A 119 0.84 -15.26 -26.12
N ASP A 120 1.03 -16.37 -26.82
CA ASP A 120 2.18 -16.58 -27.71
C ASP A 120 2.17 -15.52 -28.82
N ILE A 121 3.30 -14.85 -29.05
CA ILE A 121 3.40 -13.79 -30.05
C ILE A 121 3.13 -14.35 -31.46
N SER A 122 3.41 -15.63 -31.68
CA SER A 122 3.10 -16.30 -32.94
C SER A 122 1.60 -16.36 -33.26
N SER A 123 0.70 -16.30 -32.27
CA SER A 123 -0.74 -16.30 -32.55
C SER A 123 -1.26 -14.96 -33.06
N VAL A 124 -0.48 -13.89 -32.90
CA VAL A 124 -0.84 -12.51 -33.28
C VAL A 124 -0.15 -12.08 -34.57
N ASP A 125 0.98 -12.72 -34.90
CA ASP A 125 1.83 -12.37 -36.03
C ASP A 125 1.22 -12.79 -37.38
N THR A 126 0.51 -11.86 -38.01
CA THR A 126 -0.08 -11.99 -39.35
C THR A 126 0.98 -12.19 -40.44
N SER A 127 2.24 -11.81 -40.19
CA SER A 127 3.32 -11.98 -41.16
C SER A 127 3.84 -13.42 -41.27
N ILE A 128 3.41 -14.32 -40.37
CA ILE A 128 3.67 -15.76 -40.47
C ILE A 128 3.05 -16.34 -41.75
N ALA A 129 1.88 -15.86 -42.18
CA ALA A 129 1.23 -16.35 -43.41
C ALA A 129 2.01 -16.01 -44.69
N ASN A 130 2.82 -14.95 -44.65
CA ASN A 130 3.57 -14.43 -45.81
C ASN A 130 5.05 -14.84 -45.82
N SER A 131 5.53 -15.47 -44.75
CA SER A 131 6.92 -15.91 -44.61
C SER A 131 6.99 -17.43 -44.70
N ASN A 132 8.11 -17.98 -45.19
CA ASN A 132 8.39 -19.42 -45.15
C ASN A 132 8.72 -19.88 -43.70
N TYR A 133 7.93 -19.44 -42.72
CA TYR A 133 8.16 -19.69 -41.32
C TYR A 133 7.94 -21.17 -41.00
N ALA A 134 9.02 -21.87 -40.68
CA ALA A 134 9.00 -23.31 -40.42
C ALA A 134 8.38 -23.68 -39.06
N GLY A 135 7.80 -22.74 -38.32
CA GLY A 135 6.95 -22.97 -37.13
C GLY A 135 7.69 -23.39 -35.87
N ARG A 136 8.84 -24.08 -35.99
CA ARG A 136 9.54 -24.68 -34.87
C ARG A 136 10.98 -24.23 -34.71
N ASP A 137 11.68 -23.86 -35.79
CA ASP A 137 13.14 -23.63 -35.74
C ASP A 137 13.62 -22.18 -35.66
N GLU A 138 12.73 -21.22 -35.89
CA GLU A 138 13.07 -19.80 -35.93
C GLU A 138 12.14 -19.00 -35.02
N PRO A 139 12.58 -17.86 -34.48
CA PRO A 139 11.71 -16.93 -33.77
C PRO A 139 10.67 -16.31 -34.73
N PRO A 140 9.46 -15.93 -34.26
CA PRO A 140 8.44 -15.31 -35.09
C PRO A 140 8.95 -14.06 -35.83
N PRO A 141 8.56 -13.81 -37.10
CA PRO A 141 9.03 -12.64 -37.85
C PRO A 141 8.80 -11.30 -37.15
N LEU A 142 7.68 -11.12 -36.45
CA LEU A 142 7.40 -9.93 -35.65
C LEU A 142 8.42 -9.76 -34.52
N VAL A 143 8.81 -10.86 -33.86
CA VAL A 143 9.85 -10.86 -32.82
C VAL A 143 11.20 -10.50 -33.42
N VAL A 144 11.55 -11.04 -34.59
CA VAL A 144 12.78 -10.70 -35.30
C VAL A 144 12.85 -9.20 -35.60
N ARG A 145 11.76 -8.61 -36.11
CA ARG A 145 11.68 -7.16 -36.36
C ARG A 145 11.92 -6.35 -35.08
N ILE A 146 11.26 -6.71 -33.97
CA ILE A 146 11.47 -6.04 -32.68
C ILE A 146 12.93 -6.15 -32.24
N LEU A 147 13.55 -7.33 -32.40
CA LEU A 147 14.96 -7.54 -32.05
C LEU A 147 15.90 -6.65 -32.87
N GLU A 148 15.71 -6.56 -34.19
CA GLU A 148 16.56 -5.73 -35.04
C GLU A 148 16.44 -4.24 -34.70
N PHE A 149 15.21 -3.72 -34.51
CA PHE A 149 15.05 -2.34 -34.04
C PHE A 149 15.73 -2.09 -32.69
N CYS A 150 15.61 -3.02 -31.75
CA CYS A 150 16.27 -2.90 -30.46
C CYS A 150 17.80 -2.92 -30.61
N LYS A 151 18.38 -3.80 -31.44
CA LYS A 151 19.83 -3.84 -31.69
C LYS A 151 20.35 -2.51 -32.25
N ASP A 152 19.61 -1.91 -33.17
CA ASP A 152 19.96 -0.59 -33.72
C ASP A 152 19.90 0.50 -32.64
N TYR A 153 18.81 0.54 -31.86
CA TYR A 153 18.66 1.52 -30.79
C TYR A 153 19.60 1.33 -29.60
N LEU A 154 20.11 0.11 -29.38
CA LEU A 154 21.19 -0.12 -28.41
C LEU A 154 22.48 0.59 -28.82
N SER A 155 22.68 0.84 -30.12
CA SER A 155 23.81 1.60 -30.67
C SER A 155 23.67 3.11 -30.48
N ASN A 156 22.51 3.61 -30.07
CA ASN A 156 22.26 5.04 -29.93
C ASN A 156 22.73 5.58 -28.58
N ALA A 157 23.09 6.86 -28.55
CA ALA A 157 23.21 7.61 -27.31
C ALA A 157 21.83 8.12 -26.87
N GLY A 158 21.50 7.96 -25.59
CA GLY A 158 20.28 8.51 -25.01
C GLY A 158 19.28 7.46 -24.48
N PRO A 159 18.03 7.87 -24.21
CA PRO A 159 17.04 7.04 -23.53
C PRO A 159 16.50 5.90 -24.39
N MET A 160 16.57 6.00 -25.73
CA MET A 160 16.21 4.89 -26.62
C MET A 160 16.99 3.61 -26.28
N ARG A 161 18.28 3.74 -25.93
CA ARG A 161 19.12 2.60 -25.52
C ARG A 161 18.58 1.94 -24.25
N THR A 162 18.29 2.74 -23.23
CA THR A 162 17.77 2.26 -21.95
C THR A 162 16.39 1.61 -22.11
N ILE A 163 15.50 2.20 -22.90
CA ILE A 163 14.14 1.69 -23.13
C ILE A 163 14.19 0.42 -23.99
N SER A 164 15.07 0.36 -25.00
CA SER A 164 15.28 -0.86 -25.80
C SER A 164 15.81 -2.00 -24.95
N GLY A 165 16.76 -1.73 -24.05
CA GLY A 165 17.21 -2.71 -23.05
C GLY A 165 16.08 -3.20 -22.14
N LEU A 166 15.15 -2.31 -21.73
CA LEU A 166 13.96 -2.68 -20.97
C LEU A 166 13.02 -3.58 -21.79
N LEU A 167 12.72 -3.21 -23.04
CA LEU A 167 11.88 -4.00 -23.95
C LEU A 167 12.47 -5.40 -24.17
N LEU A 168 13.76 -5.49 -24.50
CA LEU A 168 14.48 -6.77 -24.63
C LEU A 168 14.43 -7.59 -23.35
N SER A 169 14.62 -6.97 -22.18
CA SER A 169 14.57 -7.67 -20.89
C SER A 169 13.21 -8.29 -20.57
N ARG A 170 12.13 -7.78 -21.15
CA ARG A 170 10.78 -8.33 -20.98
C ARG A 170 10.44 -9.34 -22.07
N LEU A 171 10.81 -9.06 -23.33
CA LEU A 171 10.58 -9.95 -24.46
C LEU A 171 11.36 -11.26 -24.33
N LEU A 172 12.67 -11.18 -24.08
CA LEU A 172 13.56 -12.34 -24.09
C LEU A 172 13.46 -13.21 -22.84
N THR A 173 12.81 -12.73 -21.78
CA THR A 173 12.60 -13.50 -20.54
C THR A 173 11.28 -14.25 -20.51
N ARG A 174 10.47 -14.15 -21.58
CA ARG A 174 9.28 -14.98 -21.76
C ARG A 174 9.63 -16.45 -22.00
N PRO A 175 8.78 -17.40 -21.55
CA PRO A 175 9.05 -18.84 -21.70
C PRO A 175 9.07 -19.32 -23.17
N ASP A 176 8.34 -18.66 -24.07
CA ASP A 176 8.22 -18.97 -25.50
C ASP A 176 9.39 -18.41 -26.35
N MET A 177 10.28 -17.60 -25.77
CA MET A 177 11.30 -16.84 -26.51
C MET A 177 12.72 -17.41 -26.39
N SER A 178 12.86 -18.72 -26.11
CA SER A 178 14.18 -19.37 -25.93
C SER A 178 15.12 -19.18 -27.13
N LYS A 179 14.61 -19.31 -28.37
CA LYS A 179 15.40 -19.16 -29.60
C LYS A 179 15.81 -17.71 -29.89
N ALA A 180 14.89 -16.78 -29.65
CA ALA A 180 15.18 -15.35 -29.71
C ALA A 180 16.26 -14.97 -28.67
N PHE A 181 16.18 -15.55 -27.47
CA PHE A 181 17.14 -15.36 -26.41
C PHE A 181 18.53 -15.88 -26.79
N THR A 182 18.65 -17.11 -27.29
CA THR A 182 19.95 -17.66 -27.73
C THR A 182 20.56 -16.84 -28.86
N SER A 183 19.76 -16.47 -29.87
CA SER A 183 20.20 -15.61 -30.97
C SER A 183 20.72 -14.24 -30.48
N PHE A 184 20.05 -13.66 -29.49
CA PHE A 184 20.50 -12.41 -28.87
C PHE A 184 21.80 -12.60 -28.08
N ILE A 185 21.95 -13.69 -27.32
CA ILE A 185 23.19 -14.00 -26.59
C ILE A 185 24.36 -14.17 -27.55
N ASP A 186 24.19 -14.89 -28.65
CA ASP A 186 25.21 -15.07 -29.69
C ASP A 186 25.63 -13.73 -30.31
N TRP A 187 24.67 -12.84 -30.56
CA TRP A 187 24.95 -11.48 -31.03
C TRP A 187 25.74 -10.68 -29.99
N THR A 188 25.38 -10.75 -28.70
CA THR A 188 26.14 -10.06 -27.65
C THR A 188 27.55 -10.61 -27.47
N HIS A 189 27.73 -11.93 -27.56
CA HIS A 189 29.05 -12.57 -27.46
C HIS A 189 29.99 -12.05 -28.57
N LYS A 190 29.48 -11.93 -29.81
CA LYS A 190 30.24 -11.35 -30.92
C LYS A 190 30.69 -9.92 -30.62
N ILE A 191 29.80 -9.06 -30.12
CA ILE A 191 30.11 -7.66 -29.79
C ILE A 191 31.11 -7.54 -28.64
N LEU A 192 30.94 -8.33 -27.58
CA LEU A 192 31.84 -8.30 -26.42
C LEU A 192 33.23 -8.83 -26.77
N SER A 193 33.31 -9.81 -27.68
CA SER A 193 34.57 -10.38 -28.16
C SER A 193 35.29 -9.51 -29.18
N SER A 194 34.55 -8.75 -30.01
CA SER A 194 35.09 -7.91 -31.08
C SER A 194 35.32 -6.45 -30.65
N ALA A 195 35.60 -6.18 -29.38
CA ALA A 195 35.70 -4.82 -28.85
C ALA A 195 36.90 -4.05 -29.45
N GLU A 196 36.70 -3.43 -30.61
CA GLU A 196 37.63 -2.52 -31.28
C GLU A 196 37.51 -1.08 -30.74
N ASP A 197 38.55 -0.26 -30.92
CA ASP A 197 38.67 1.11 -30.40
C ASP A 197 37.82 2.17 -31.19
N ASN A 198 36.70 1.78 -31.81
CA ASN A 198 35.82 2.66 -32.58
C ASN A 198 34.64 3.21 -31.75
N ILE A 199 34.22 4.46 -32.02
CA ILE A 199 33.16 5.17 -31.27
C ILE A 199 31.78 4.50 -31.46
N ILE A 200 31.44 4.10 -32.68
CA ILE A 200 30.15 3.44 -32.98
C ILE A 200 30.07 2.11 -32.25
N ASP A 201 31.16 1.35 -32.28
CA ASP A 201 31.26 0.06 -31.60
C ASP A 201 31.28 0.23 -30.08
N HIS A 202 31.76 1.36 -29.56
CA HIS A 202 31.65 1.69 -28.14
C HIS A 202 30.20 1.87 -27.66
N PHE A 203 29.34 2.54 -28.44
CA PHE A 203 27.92 2.69 -28.07
C PHE A 203 27.17 1.36 -28.15
N ARG A 204 27.44 0.55 -29.18
CA ARG A 204 26.93 -0.82 -29.31
C ARG A 204 27.31 -1.68 -28.12
N LEU A 205 28.58 -1.64 -27.72
CA LEU A 205 29.10 -2.35 -26.56
C LEU A 205 28.40 -1.91 -25.26
N LEU A 206 28.26 -0.60 -25.06
CA LEU A 206 27.52 -0.05 -23.91
C LEU A 206 26.07 -0.55 -23.86
N GLY A 207 25.37 -0.50 -25.00
CA GLY A 207 23.99 -0.97 -25.11
C GLY A 207 23.85 -2.46 -24.87
N ALA A 208 24.74 -3.28 -25.43
CA ALA A 208 24.74 -4.72 -25.23
C ALA A 208 24.90 -5.09 -23.75
N VAL A 209 25.89 -4.50 -23.05
CA VAL A 209 26.12 -4.77 -21.62
C VAL A 209 24.95 -4.25 -20.75
N GLU A 210 24.39 -3.08 -21.09
CA GLU A 210 23.21 -2.54 -20.40
C GLU A 210 21.97 -3.43 -20.55
N ALA A 211 21.72 -3.94 -21.77
CA ALA A 211 20.62 -4.86 -22.06
C ALA A 211 20.81 -6.21 -21.35
N LEU A 212 22.01 -6.81 -21.39
CA LEU A 212 22.34 -8.03 -20.64
C LEU A 212 22.10 -7.84 -19.15
N ALA A 213 22.55 -6.71 -18.59
CA ALA A 213 22.28 -6.42 -17.19
C ALA A 213 20.76 -6.40 -16.95
N ALA A 214 19.98 -5.69 -17.77
CA ALA A 214 18.53 -5.62 -17.65
C ALA A 214 17.86 -7.00 -17.70
N ILE A 215 18.26 -7.87 -18.63
CA ILE A 215 17.78 -9.24 -18.76
C ILE A 215 18.05 -10.05 -17.48
N PHE A 216 19.28 -9.99 -16.95
CA PHE A 216 19.64 -10.67 -15.69
C PHE A 216 18.93 -10.13 -14.45
N LYS A 217 18.24 -8.98 -14.54
CA LYS A 217 17.42 -8.45 -13.44
C LYS A 217 15.99 -9.02 -13.45
N SER A 218 15.43 -9.28 -14.62
CA SER A 218 14.03 -9.72 -14.79
C SER A 218 13.90 -11.21 -15.07
N GLY A 219 14.93 -11.86 -15.61
CA GLY A 219 14.86 -13.25 -16.06
C GLY A 219 14.81 -14.27 -14.93
N SER A 220 14.22 -15.43 -15.23
CA SER A 220 14.20 -16.57 -14.31
C SER A 220 15.59 -17.22 -14.21
N THR A 221 15.96 -17.64 -13.00
CA THR A 221 17.26 -18.28 -12.73
C THR A 221 17.50 -19.51 -13.60
N SER A 222 16.47 -20.34 -13.85
CA SER A 222 16.59 -21.57 -14.65
C SER A 222 17.05 -21.33 -16.09
N VAL A 223 16.57 -20.27 -16.74
CA VAL A 223 16.93 -19.95 -18.12
C VAL A 223 18.30 -19.27 -18.17
N LEU A 224 18.56 -18.36 -17.23
CA LEU A 224 19.80 -17.56 -17.20
C LEU A 224 21.05 -18.39 -16.88
N LEU A 225 20.93 -19.44 -16.06
CA LEU A 225 22.08 -20.27 -15.67
C LEU A 225 22.81 -20.91 -16.87
N ASN A 226 22.08 -21.22 -17.95
CA ASN A 226 22.66 -21.83 -19.16
C ASN A 226 23.67 -20.91 -19.87
N VAL A 227 23.49 -19.59 -19.77
CA VAL A 227 24.31 -18.60 -20.50
C VAL A 227 25.37 -17.94 -19.61
N VAL A 228 25.31 -18.19 -18.29
CA VAL A 228 26.26 -17.64 -17.31
C VAL A 228 27.72 -17.91 -17.68
N PRO A 229 28.16 -19.13 -18.05
CA PRO A 229 29.57 -19.39 -18.29
C PRO A 229 30.15 -18.54 -19.42
N VAL A 230 29.41 -18.39 -20.52
CA VAL A 230 29.81 -17.59 -21.69
C VAL A 230 29.89 -16.11 -21.31
N LEU A 231 28.81 -15.56 -20.74
CA LEU A 231 28.73 -14.13 -20.43
C LEU A 231 29.66 -13.73 -19.28
N TRP A 232 29.92 -14.61 -18.33
CA TRP A 232 30.91 -14.37 -17.28
C TRP A 232 32.31 -14.26 -17.83
N ASN A 233 32.69 -15.15 -18.76
CA ASN A 233 33.98 -15.10 -19.43
C ASN A 233 34.13 -13.79 -20.21
N ASP A 234 33.13 -13.44 -21.04
CA ASP A 234 33.13 -12.21 -21.83
C ASP A 234 33.24 -10.96 -20.95
N ALA A 235 32.42 -10.88 -19.88
CA ALA A 235 32.45 -9.75 -18.96
C ALA A 235 33.78 -9.65 -18.19
N SER A 236 34.38 -10.78 -17.80
CA SER A 236 35.65 -10.83 -17.07
C SER A 236 36.82 -10.37 -17.94
N VAL A 237 36.87 -10.82 -19.20
CA VAL A 237 37.86 -10.36 -20.19
C VAL A 237 37.68 -8.87 -20.45
N LEU A 238 36.45 -8.43 -20.72
CA LEU A 238 36.16 -7.05 -21.05
C LEU A 238 36.44 -6.09 -19.89
N MET A 239 36.20 -6.50 -18.64
CA MET A 239 36.51 -5.68 -17.45
C MET A 239 38.00 -5.33 -17.36
N LYS A 240 38.88 -6.22 -17.85
CA LYS A 240 40.35 -6.04 -17.86
C LYS A 240 40.85 -5.31 -19.10
N SER A 241 39.97 -4.98 -20.05
CA SER A 241 40.37 -4.36 -21.32
C SER A 241 40.69 -2.87 -21.17
N ARG A 242 41.46 -2.35 -22.14
CA ARG A 242 41.77 -0.92 -22.23
C ARG A 242 40.52 -0.07 -22.47
N THR A 243 39.55 -0.61 -23.21
CA THR A 243 38.25 0.02 -23.50
C THR A 243 37.45 0.26 -22.23
N ALA A 244 37.40 -0.71 -21.31
CA ALA A 244 36.76 -0.54 -20.01
C ALA A 244 37.51 0.47 -19.13
N ALA A 245 38.84 0.46 -19.14
CA ALA A 245 39.63 1.44 -18.38
C ALA A 245 39.31 2.89 -18.78
N ARG A 246 39.07 3.14 -20.07
CA ARG A 246 38.77 4.48 -20.62
C ARG A 246 37.31 4.93 -20.45
N SER A 247 36.38 4.01 -20.20
CA SER A 247 34.95 4.32 -20.09
C SER A 247 34.39 3.98 -18.70
N SER A 248 34.16 5.00 -17.88
CA SER A 248 33.53 4.86 -16.56
C SER A 248 32.10 4.30 -16.66
N LEU A 249 31.38 4.67 -17.72
CA LEU A 249 30.03 4.18 -17.96
C LEU A 249 30.02 2.68 -18.29
N LEU A 250 30.95 2.21 -19.12
CA LEU A 250 31.09 0.79 -19.43
C LEU A 250 31.42 -0.02 -18.17
N ARG A 251 32.35 0.46 -17.33
CA ARG A 251 32.66 -0.17 -16.03
C ARG A 251 31.44 -0.24 -15.13
N LYS A 252 30.64 0.83 -15.05
CA LYS A 252 29.40 0.85 -14.27
C LYS A 252 28.42 -0.25 -14.73
N TYR A 253 28.24 -0.44 -16.04
CA TYR A 253 27.36 -1.48 -16.56
C TYR A 253 27.94 -2.89 -16.39
N LEU A 254 29.26 -3.06 -16.59
CA LEU A 254 29.91 -4.35 -16.37
C LEU A 254 29.82 -4.78 -14.90
N VAL A 255 30.04 -3.86 -13.94
CA VAL A 255 29.86 -4.15 -12.51
C VAL A 255 28.41 -4.54 -12.20
N LYS A 256 27.42 -3.86 -12.81
CA LYS A 256 26.01 -4.23 -12.66
C LYS A 256 25.72 -5.61 -13.24
N LEU A 257 26.29 -5.94 -14.40
CA LEU A 257 26.12 -7.25 -15.03
C LEU A 257 26.74 -8.36 -14.19
N THR A 258 28.01 -8.22 -13.79
CA THR A 258 28.70 -9.21 -12.95
C THR A 258 28.03 -9.39 -11.60
N GLN A 259 27.53 -8.32 -10.97
CA GLN A 259 26.72 -8.41 -9.75
C GLN A 259 25.47 -9.27 -9.96
N ARG A 260 24.74 -9.07 -11.07
CA ARG A 260 23.51 -9.83 -11.34
C ARG A 260 23.78 -11.28 -11.73
N ILE A 261 24.85 -11.54 -12.49
CA ILE A 261 25.33 -12.90 -12.76
C ILE A 261 25.66 -13.60 -11.43
N ALA A 262 26.43 -12.95 -10.55
CA ALA A 262 26.77 -13.49 -9.24
C ALA A 262 25.52 -13.79 -8.39
N LEU A 263 24.55 -12.87 -8.34
CA LEU A 263 23.28 -13.09 -7.61
C LEU A 263 22.45 -14.23 -8.20
N THR A 264 22.58 -14.52 -9.50
CA THR A 264 21.92 -15.65 -10.17
C THR A 264 22.58 -16.99 -9.80
N CYS A 265 23.91 -16.99 -9.62
CA CYS A 265 24.68 -18.20 -9.29
C CYS A 265 24.71 -18.51 -7.79
N LEU A 266 24.61 -17.49 -6.95
CA LEU A 266 24.62 -17.67 -5.51
C LEU A 266 23.32 -18.38 -5.09
N PRO A 267 23.40 -19.39 -4.20
CA PRO A 267 22.21 -20.01 -3.66
C PRO A 267 21.34 -18.90 -3.06
N HIS A 268 20.06 -18.91 -3.41
CA HIS A 268 19.11 -17.92 -2.90
C HIS A 268 19.15 -17.97 -1.37
N ARG A 269 19.86 -17.03 -0.75
CA ARG A 269 19.88 -16.92 0.70
C ARG A 269 18.44 -16.70 1.10
N SER A 270 17.88 -17.64 1.85
CA SER A 270 16.63 -17.43 2.55
C SER A 270 16.84 -16.22 3.43
N ALA A 271 16.35 -15.09 2.93
CA ALA A 271 16.71 -13.85 3.54
C ALA A 271 16.13 -13.84 4.96
N THR A 272 16.97 -13.55 5.94
CA THR A 272 16.58 -13.48 7.35
C THR A 272 15.38 -12.56 7.59
N TRP A 273 15.13 -11.63 6.66
CA TRP A 273 13.96 -10.75 6.69
C TRP A 273 12.61 -11.42 6.41
N ARG A 274 12.56 -12.65 5.86
CA ARG A 274 11.29 -13.37 5.60
C ARG A 274 10.44 -13.49 6.86
N TYR A 275 11.08 -13.65 8.01
CA TYR A 275 10.43 -13.66 9.32
C TYR A 275 10.48 -12.30 10.02
N MET A 276 11.39 -11.39 9.64
CA MET A 276 11.40 -10.02 10.17
C MET A 276 10.20 -9.20 9.69
N ALA A 277 9.56 -9.56 8.56
CA ALA A 277 8.34 -8.92 8.10
C ALA A 277 7.18 -9.08 9.09
N LEU A 278 7.07 -10.25 9.74
CA LEU A 278 6.14 -10.50 10.84
C LEU A 278 6.45 -9.59 12.04
N HIS A 279 7.71 -9.27 12.30
CA HIS A 279 8.15 -8.41 13.41
C HIS A 279 8.40 -6.96 13.02
N TYR A 280 8.04 -6.56 11.79
CA TYR A 280 8.44 -5.26 11.28
C TYR A 280 7.60 -4.15 11.92
N ASP A 281 8.23 -3.37 12.80
CA ASP A 281 7.60 -2.20 13.41
C ASP A 281 8.48 -0.97 13.26
N ILE A 282 7.92 0.11 12.72
CA ILE A 282 8.53 1.44 12.74
C ILE A 282 7.54 2.36 13.43
N ARG A 283 7.91 2.86 14.60
CA ARG A 283 7.10 3.83 15.34
C ARG A 283 7.36 5.24 14.83
N ARG A 284 6.30 5.96 14.46
CA ARG A 284 6.30 7.41 14.25
C ARG A 284 5.30 8.04 15.21
N GLY A 285 5.80 8.57 16.32
CA GLY A 285 4.94 9.07 17.40
C GLY A 285 4.09 7.94 18.01
N PRO A 286 2.78 8.14 18.22
CA PRO A 286 1.90 7.12 18.78
C PRO A 286 1.46 6.03 17.78
N HIS A 287 1.85 6.13 16.50
CA HIS A 287 1.41 5.21 15.45
C HIS A 287 2.52 4.26 14.99
N SER A 288 2.14 3.00 14.77
CA SER A 288 2.95 2.01 14.05
C SER A 288 2.75 2.21 12.55
N VAL A 289 3.84 2.48 11.82
CA VAL A 289 3.87 2.57 10.36
C VAL A 289 4.15 1.19 9.74
N GLY A 290 4.56 0.22 10.57
CA GLY A 290 4.89 -1.14 10.14
C GLY A 290 3.71 -2.11 10.10
N SER A 291 2.54 -1.75 10.65
CA SER A 291 1.37 -2.64 10.76
C SER A 291 0.95 -3.24 9.42
N HIS A 292 0.82 -2.42 8.36
CA HIS A 292 0.46 -2.91 7.02
C HIS A 292 1.43 -3.97 6.46
N VAL A 293 2.70 -3.92 6.84
CA VAL A 293 3.70 -4.92 6.42
C VAL A 293 3.55 -6.21 7.21
N ARG A 294 3.24 -6.12 8.51
CA ARG A 294 2.96 -7.27 9.37
C ARG A 294 1.66 -7.96 8.97
N ASP A 295 0.61 -7.20 8.69
CA ASP A 295 -0.67 -7.69 8.18
C ASP A 295 -0.51 -8.42 6.84
N ALA A 296 0.23 -7.82 5.90
CA ALA A 296 0.52 -8.48 4.62
C ALA A 296 1.30 -9.78 4.82
N ALA A 297 2.29 -9.80 5.72
CA ALA A 297 3.05 -11.01 6.06
C ALA A 297 2.17 -12.08 6.72
N ALA A 298 1.29 -11.69 7.65
CA ALA A 298 0.34 -12.57 8.31
C ALA A 298 -0.68 -13.16 7.32
N TYR A 299 -1.18 -12.34 6.38
CA TYR A 299 -2.09 -12.80 5.33
C TYR A 299 -1.44 -13.81 4.38
N VAL A 300 -0.15 -13.61 4.06
CA VAL A 300 0.63 -14.59 3.29
C VAL A 300 0.79 -15.90 4.07
N CYS A 301 1.04 -15.84 5.39
CA CYS A 301 1.09 -17.03 6.24
C CYS A 301 -0.25 -17.77 6.26
N TRP A 302 -1.36 -17.04 6.39
CA TRP A 302 -2.72 -17.56 6.31
C TRP A 302 -3.00 -18.26 4.98
N ALA A 303 -2.60 -17.65 3.85
CA ALA A 303 -2.78 -18.21 2.52
C ALA A 303 -1.97 -19.50 2.32
N PHE A 304 -0.71 -19.53 2.79
CA PHE A 304 0.13 -20.73 2.73
C PHE A 304 -0.47 -21.89 3.52
N GLY A 305 -0.98 -21.63 4.73
CA GLY A 305 -1.60 -22.64 5.56
C GLY A 305 -2.81 -23.33 4.91
N ARG A 306 -3.48 -22.65 3.95
CA ARG A 306 -4.63 -23.18 3.20
C ARG A 306 -4.28 -23.84 1.87
N ALA A 307 -3.19 -23.41 1.23
CA ALA A 307 -2.91 -23.75 -0.16
C ALA A 307 -1.95 -24.94 -0.34
N TYR A 308 -1.15 -25.29 0.66
CA TYR A 308 -0.10 -26.30 0.55
C TYR A 308 -0.22 -27.40 1.61
N TYR A 309 0.29 -28.60 1.29
CA TYR A 309 0.30 -29.76 2.20
C TYR A 309 1.52 -29.74 3.13
N TYR A 310 1.40 -30.40 4.29
CA TYR A 310 2.45 -30.48 5.34
C TYR A 310 3.84 -30.87 4.81
N GLY A 311 3.91 -31.88 3.95
CA GLY A 311 5.18 -32.41 3.44
C GLY A 311 6.01 -31.37 2.68
N ASP A 312 5.34 -30.46 1.97
CA ASP A 312 6.00 -29.48 1.10
C ASP A 312 6.52 -28.26 1.89
N MET A 313 5.94 -27.98 3.05
CA MET A 313 6.21 -26.76 3.82
C MET A 313 6.85 -26.97 5.19
N LYS A 314 7.06 -28.22 5.63
CA LYS A 314 7.57 -28.58 6.97
C LYS A 314 8.76 -27.72 7.43
N ASN A 315 9.82 -27.65 6.62
CA ASN A 315 11.05 -26.94 6.98
C ASN A 315 10.87 -25.41 7.08
N VAL A 316 9.94 -24.85 6.30
CA VAL A 316 9.66 -23.40 6.29
C VAL A 316 8.79 -23.01 7.48
N LEU A 317 7.84 -23.88 7.83
CA LEU A 317 6.87 -23.65 8.88
C LEU A 317 7.42 -23.89 10.28
N GLU A 318 8.32 -24.85 10.48
CA GLU A 318 9.05 -25.03 11.74
C GLU A 318 9.85 -23.77 12.11
N GLN A 319 10.39 -23.07 11.12
CA GLN A 319 11.09 -21.80 11.31
C GLN A 319 10.13 -20.61 11.48
N MET A 320 8.92 -20.69 10.92
CA MET A 320 7.92 -19.61 10.95
C MET A 320 7.09 -19.59 12.23
N ALA A 321 6.81 -20.76 12.81
CA ALA A 321 5.89 -20.91 13.93
C ALA A 321 6.25 -20.03 15.14
N PRO A 322 7.51 -19.97 15.62
CA PRO A 322 7.85 -19.12 16.76
C PRO A 322 7.58 -17.63 16.50
N HIS A 323 7.77 -17.19 15.25
CA HIS A 323 7.55 -15.80 14.85
C HIS A 323 6.07 -15.47 14.74
N LEU A 324 5.25 -16.35 14.16
CA LEU A 324 3.80 -16.17 14.07
C LEU A 324 3.13 -16.19 15.46
N LEU A 325 3.57 -17.10 16.33
CA LEU A 325 3.13 -17.20 17.72
C LEU A 325 3.44 -15.93 18.52
N THR A 326 4.62 -15.34 18.29
CA THR A 326 5.05 -14.08 18.93
C THR A 326 4.20 -12.91 18.44
N VAL A 327 4.00 -12.76 17.13
CA VAL A 327 3.20 -11.65 16.56
C VAL A 327 1.74 -11.72 16.99
N ALA A 328 1.14 -12.91 17.01
CA ALA A 328 -0.21 -13.10 17.51
C ALA A 328 -0.39 -12.65 18.98
N CYS A 329 0.70 -12.61 19.76
CA CYS A 329 0.66 -12.18 21.16
C CYS A 329 0.91 -10.68 21.34
N TYR A 330 1.81 -10.10 20.55
CA TYR A 330 2.24 -8.71 20.75
C TYR A 330 1.54 -7.71 19.83
N ASP A 331 0.89 -8.15 18.76
CA ASP A 331 0.18 -7.29 17.82
C ASP A 331 -1.33 -7.25 18.09
N ARG A 332 -1.95 -6.11 17.81
CA ARG A 332 -3.37 -5.84 18.12
C ARG A 332 -4.32 -6.28 16.99
N GLU A 333 -3.78 -6.79 15.88
CA GLU A 333 -4.48 -7.00 14.60
C GLU A 333 -4.88 -8.49 14.41
N ASN A 334 -6.09 -8.72 13.89
CA ASN A 334 -6.70 -10.06 13.78
C ASN A 334 -6.04 -11.00 12.76
N ALA A 335 -5.23 -10.47 11.82
CA ALA A 335 -4.69 -11.26 10.71
C ALA A 335 -3.72 -12.36 11.15
N ALA A 336 -2.88 -12.10 12.16
CA ALA A 336 -1.95 -13.10 12.71
C ALA A 336 -2.68 -14.22 13.46
N VAL A 337 -3.77 -13.86 14.16
CA VAL A 337 -4.63 -14.80 14.89
C VAL A 337 -5.41 -15.70 13.92
N GLU A 338 -5.94 -15.14 12.83
CA GLU A 338 -6.58 -15.91 11.76
C GLU A 338 -5.59 -16.81 10.99
N ALA A 339 -4.35 -16.34 10.77
CA ALA A 339 -3.29 -17.19 10.23
C ALA A 339 -2.99 -18.37 11.16
N LEU A 340 -2.95 -18.14 12.47
CA LEU A 340 -2.76 -19.18 13.47
C LEU A 340 -3.92 -20.20 13.44
N ARG A 341 -5.16 -19.74 13.25
CA ARG A 341 -6.36 -20.60 13.17
C ARG A 341 -6.30 -21.65 12.09
N HIS A 342 -5.75 -21.33 10.93
CA HIS A 342 -5.58 -22.32 9.86
C HIS A 342 -4.29 -23.11 10.01
N TYR A 343 -3.29 -22.52 10.65
CA TYR A 343 -2.03 -23.20 10.93
C TYR A 343 -2.20 -24.35 11.94
N VAL A 344 -2.92 -24.15 13.05
CA VAL A 344 -2.97 -25.16 14.13
C VAL A 344 -3.60 -26.48 13.69
N PRO A 345 -4.77 -26.50 13.00
CA PRO A 345 -5.37 -27.74 12.55
C PRO A 345 -4.60 -28.44 11.43
N ALA A 346 -4.02 -27.69 10.50
CA ALA A 346 -3.31 -28.26 9.35
C ALA A 346 -1.91 -28.78 9.71
N TYR A 347 -1.28 -28.25 10.77
CA TYR A 347 0.15 -28.51 11.04
C TYR A 347 0.45 -29.02 12.45
N LEU A 348 -0.21 -28.53 13.50
CA LEU A 348 0.09 -28.92 14.89
C LEU A 348 -0.67 -30.17 15.36
N LEU A 349 -1.81 -30.51 14.74
CA LEU A 349 -2.51 -31.80 14.98
C LEU A 349 -1.72 -33.02 14.45
N SER A 350 -0.69 -32.81 13.61
CA SER A 350 0.15 -33.89 13.05
C SER A 350 1.39 -34.22 13.91
N THR A 351 1.71 -33.38 14.89
CA THR A 351 2.87 -33.54 15.78
C THR A 351 2.49 -34.22 17.10
N GLU A 352 3.32 -35.13 17.60
CA GLU A 352 3.10 -35.85 18.85
C GLU A 352 2.81 -34.92 20.04
N ASN A 353 1.88 -35.37 20.90
CA ASN A 353 1.21 -34.67 22.01
C ASN A 353 2.02 -33.78 22.98
N LYS A 354 3.37 -33.77 22.93
CA LYS A 354 4.23 -33.01 23.86
C LYS A 354 4.34 -31.52 23.51
N GLY A 355 4.35 -31.15 22.24
CA GLY A 355 4.44 -29.73 21.83
C GLY A 355 3.17 -28.93 22.16
N ALA A 356 2.04 -29.60 22.30
CA ALA A 356 0.73 -29.01 22.55
C ALA A 356 0.60 -28.38 23.94
N THR A 357 1.05 -29.10 24.98
CA THR A 357 0.96 -28.66 26.38
C THR A 357 1.91 -27.49 26.65
N ASP A 358 3.10 -27.50 26.06
CA ASP A 358 4.07 -26.41 26.22
C ASP A 358 3.56 -25.08 25.64
N ILE A 359 2.79 -25.13 24.53
CA ILE A 359 2.22 -23.93 23.90
C ILE A 359 1.11 -23.34 24.79
N VAL A 360 0.19 -24.16 25.30
CA VAL A 360 -0.90 -23.71 26.17
C VAL A 360 -0.33 -23.10 27.46
N SER A 361 0.60 -23.80 28.11
CA SER A 361 1.26 -23.32 29.33
C SER A 361 1.96 -21.97 29.12
N ARG A 362 2.67 -21.79 27.99
CA ARG A 362 3.36 -20.53 27.67
C ARG A 362 2.40 -19.35 27.51
N TYR A 363 1.24 -19.55 26.87
CA TYR A 363 0.25 -18.49 26.73
C TYR A 363 -0.51 -18.19 28.02
N LEU A 364 -0.71 -19.20 28.88
CA LEU A 364 -1.30 -19.00 30.20
C LEU A 364 -0.44 -18.15 31.13
N GLU A 365 0.90 -18.27 31.05
CA GLU A 365 1.81 -17.40 31.80
C GLU A 365 1.71 -15.93 31.34
N GLN A 366 1.59 -15.73 30.02
CA GLN A 366 1.53 -14.39 29.40
C GLN A 366 0.19 -13.66 29.64
N LEU A 367 -0.87 -14.34 30.09
CA LEU A 367 -2.11 -13.69 30.53
C LEU A 367 -1.93 -12.79 31.77
N THR A 368 -0.79 -12.92 32.47
CA THR A 368 -0.41 -12.04 33.59
C THR A 368 0.78 -11.13 33.28
N ASP A 369 1.17 -11.01 32.01
CA ASP A 369 2.27 -10.13 31.59
C ASP A 369 1.92 -8.65 31.89
N PRO A 370 2.86 -7.81 32.37
CA PRO A 370 2.62 -6.38 32.60
C PRO A 370 2.18 -5.62 31.33
N ASN A 371 2.52 -6.12 30.13
CA ASN A 371 2.12 -5.53 28.86
C ASN A 371 0.68 -5.93 28.47
N VAL A 372 -0.23 -4.96 28.46
CA VAL A 372 -1.65 -5.13 28.09
C VAL A 372 -1.84 -5.75 26.70
N ALA A 373 -0.96 -5.44 25.74
CA ALA A 373 -1.03 -6.02 24.39
C ALA A 373 -0.70 -7.52 24.42
N ALA A 374 0.35 -7.91 25.16
CA ALA A 374 0.75 -9.30 25.35
C ALA A 374 -0.36 -10.14 25.97
N ARG A 375 -1.06 -9.61 26.98
CA ARG A 375 -2.21 -10.27 27.61
C ARG A 375 -3.35 -10.51 26.62
N ARG A 376 -3.71 -9.48 25.83
CA ARG A 376 -4.81 -9.56 24.85
C ARG A 376 -4.50 -10.53 23.72
N GLY A 377 -3.29 -10.48 23.15
CA GLY A 377 -2.90 -11.39 22.07
C GLY A 377 -2.80 -12.84 22.55
N SER A 378 -2.32 -13.08 23.77
CA SER A 378 -2.29 -14.42 24.37
C SER A 378 -3.70 -14.99 24.59
N ALA A 379 -4.66 -14.17 25.02
CA ALA A 379 -6.07 -14.58 25.17
C ALA A 379 -6.71 -14.94 23.82
N LEU A 380 -6.47 -14.15 22.78
CA LEU A 380 -6.94 -14.43 21.41
C LEU A 380 -6.30 -15.70 20.83
N ALA A 381 -5.00 -15.88 21.02
CA ALA A 381 -4.28 -17.08 20.57
C ALA A 381 -4.83 -18.36 21.23
N LEU A 382 -5.10 -18.32 22.54
CA LEU A 382 -5.74 -19.42 23.28
C LEU A 382 -7.14 -19.75 22.75
N GLY A 383 -7.94 -18.75 22.38
CA GLY A 383 -9.29 -18.93 21.82
C GLY A 383 -9.32 -19.57 20.44
N VAL A 384 -8.18 -19.64 19.75
CA VAL A 384 -8.05 -20.20 18.39
C VAL A 384 -7.52 -21.64 18.38
N LEU A 385 -7.01 -22.13 19.51
CA LEU A 385 -6.49 -23.49 19.60
C LEU A 385 -7.61 -24.56 19.47
N PRO A 386 -7.33 -25.72 18.82
CA PRO A 386 -8.27 -26.83 18.73
C PRO A 386 -8.67 -27.39 20.10
N PHE A 387 -9.85 -27.99 20.16
CA PHE A 387 -10.40 -28.59 21.36
C PHE A 387 -9.45 -29.60 22.01
N GLU A 388 -8.71 -30.37 21.22
CA GLU A 388 -7.78 -31.40 21.69
C GLU A 388 -6.64 -30.84 22.55
N PHE A 389 -6.25 -29.58 22.31
CA PHE A 389 -5.22 -28.88 23.07
C PHE A 389 -5.80 -28.32 24.37
N LEU A 390 -7.00 -27.72 24.30
CA LEU A 390 -7.66 -27.09 25.44
C LEU A 390 -8.22 -28.11 26.44
N ALA A 391 -8.69 -29.27 25.96
CA ALA A 391 -9.32 -30.30 26.79
C ALA A 391 -8.40 -30.87 27.90
N LYS A 392 -7.07 -30.75 27.75
CA LYS A 392 -6.10 -31.23 28.75
C LYS A 392 -5.86 -30.24 29.90
N GLU A 393 -5.98 -28.93 29.63
CA GLU A 393 -5.64 -27.85 30.57
C GLU A 393 -6.79 -26.85 30.79
N TRP A 394 -8.02 -27.22 30.43
CA TRP A 394 -9.18 -26.30 30.49
C TRP A 394 -9.43 -25.71 31.89
N LYS A 395 -9.15 -26.47 32.96
CA LYS A 395 -9.34 -26.00 34.34
C LYS A 395 -8.37 -24.88 34.71
N SER A 396 -7.08 -25.07 34.43
CA SER A 396 -6.05 -24.05 34.70
C SER A 396 -6.28 -22.81 33.82
N LEU A 397 -6.70 -23.03 32.57
CA LEU A 397 -7.02 -21.95 31.64
C LEU A 397 -8.18 -21.10 32.11
N LEU A 398 -9.26 -21.71 32.56
CA LEU A 398 -10.46 -20.99 33.00
C LEU A 398 -10.21 -20.20 34.29
N ILE A 399 -9.49 -20.79 35.25
CA ILE A 399 -9.08 -20.09 36.49
C ILE A 399 -8.21 -18.88 36.16
N LYS A 400 -7.22 -19.05 35.27
CA LYS A 400 -6.28 -17.97 34.91
C LYS A 400 -6.98 -16.82 34.18
N LEU A 401 -7.86 -17.13 33.21
CA LEU A 401 -8.64 -16.12 32.50
C LEU A 401 -9.56 -15.34 33.45
N CYS A 402 -10.25 -16.02 34.37
CA CYS A 402 -11.07 -15.34 35.38
C CYS A 402 -10.24 -14.38 36.24
N SER A 403 -9.06 -14.81 36.71
CA SER A 403 -8.17 -13.94 37.50
C SER A 403 -7.60 -12.75 36.70
N SER A 404 -7.42 -12.90 35.39
CA SER A 404 -6.94 -11.84 34.50
C SER A 404 -8.02 -10.82 34.11
N CYS A 405 -9.29 -11.08 34.46
CA CYS A 405 -10.42 -10.18 34.24
C CYS A 405 -10.82 -9.37 35.49
N GLU A 406 -10.15 -9.55 36.62
CA GLU A 406 -10.36 -8.72 37.81
C GLU A 406 -9.84 -7.28 37.57
N ILE A 407 -10.64 -6.27 37.92
CA ILE A 407 -10.34 -4.85 37.70
C ILE A 407 -9.09 -4.46 38.53
N GLU A 408 -8.06 -3.92 37.87
CA GLU A 408 -6.79 -3.54 38.51
C GLU A 408 -7.00 -2.38 39.52
N VAL A 409 -6.34 -2.45 40.68
CA VAL A 409 -6.47 -1.49 41.82
C VAL A 409 -6.18 -0.02 41.44
N GLN A 410 -5.53 0.24 40.30
CA GLN A 410 -5.17 1.58 39.83
C GLN A 410 -6.19 2.23 38.88
N THR A 411 -7.20 1.48 38.41
CA THR A 411 -8.24 2.00 37.50
C THR A 411 -8.98 3.24 38.04
N PRO A 412 -9.35 3.33 39.35
CA PRO A 412 -10.01 4.52 39.89
C PRO A 412 -9.15 5.79 39.78
N VAL A 413 -7.85 5.67 40.07
CA VAL A 413 -6.89 6.79 40.02
C VAL A 413 -6.67 7.26 38.58
N PHE A 414 -6.58 6.31 37.64
CA PHE A 414 -6.47 6.62 36.23
C PHE A 414 -7.73 7.31 35.69
N CYS A 415 -8.92 6.77 35.98
CA CYS A 415 -10.20 7.37 35.58
C CYS A 415 -10.35 8.79 36.13
N ALA A 416 -9.97 9.03 37.40
CA ALA A 416 -9.96 10.37 37.98
C ALA A 416 -9.02 11.33 37.23
N GLY A 417 -7.79 10.90 36.90
CA GLY A 417 -6.84 11.72 36.13
C GLY A 417 -7.28 12.00 34.69
N VAL A 418 -7.93 11.03 34.05
CA VAL A 418 -8.54 11.20 32.71
C VAL A 418 -9.68 12.20 32.76
N LEU A 419 -10.55 12.15 33.78
CA LEU A 419 -11.62 13.13 33.97
C LEU A 419 -11.10 14.56 34.14
N ASP A 420 -10.07 14.75 34.97
CA ASP A 420 -9.48 16.07 35.18
C ASP A 420 -8.89 16.63 33.87
N SER A 421 -8.23 15.78 33.08
CA SER A 421 -7.66 16.15 31.77
C SER A 421 -8.73 16.48 30.73
N LEU A 422 -9.78 15.66 30.61
CA LEU A 422 -10.90 15.89 29.70
C LEU A 422 -11.66 17.18 30.05
N SER A 423 -11.79 17.50 31.34
CA SER A 423 -12.48 18.72 31.78
C SER A 423 -11.80 20.01 31.31
N ILE A 424 -10.48 19.96 31.09
CA ILE A 424 -9.67 21.07 30.57
C ILE A 424 -9.79 21.13 29.05
N GLU A 425 -9.58 20.00 28.37
CA GLU A 425 -9.51 19.93 26.90
C GLU A 425 -10.87 20.16 26.23
N LEU A 426 -11.96 19.74 26.85
CA LEU A 426 -13.31 19.93 26.30
C LEU A 426 -13.88 21.33 26.60
N ARG A 427 -13.25 22.11 27.48
CA ARG A 427 -13.74 23.43 27.89
C ARG A 427 -13.62 24.45 26.76
N GLY A 428 -14.77 24.90 26.23
CA GLY A 428 -14.82 25.95 25.21
C GLY A 428 -14.42 25.50 23.80
N THR A 429 -14.17 24.20 23.62
CA THR A 429 -13.80 23.59 22.35
C THR A 429 -14.96 23.63 21.36
N LYS A 430 -14.67 24.00 20.11
CA LYS A 430 -15.65 24.01 19.00
C LYS A 430 -15.50 22.82 18.04
N ASP A 431 -14.49 21.99 18.27
CA ASP A 431 -14.19 20.81 17.46
C ASP A 431 -15.15 19.67 17.82
N PHE A 432 -16.00 19.29 16.86
CA PHE A 432 -16.99 18.24 17.02
C PHE A 432 -16.34 16.88 17.30
N SER A 433 -15.21 16.56 16.69
CA SER A 433 -14.54 15.27 16.87
C SER A 433 -14.04 15.11 18.29
N LYS A 434 -13.45 16.16 18.86
CA LYS A 434 -13.03 16.17 20.26
C LYS A 434 -14.21 16.04 21.22
N LEU A 435 -15.31 16.73 20.93
CA LEU A 435 -16.53 16.67 21.75
C LEU A 435 -17.17 15.27 21.73
N TYR A 436 -17.30 14.64 20.55
CA TYR A 436 -17.82 13.28 20.45
C TYR A 436 -16.94 12.26 21.19
N CYS A 437 -15.63 12.30 20.98
CA CYS A 437 -14.69 11.42 21.68
C CYS A 437 -14.73 11.65 23.20
N GLY A 438 -14.79 12.91 23.64
CA GLY A 438 -14.88 13.27 25.05
C GLY A 438 -16.15 12.74 25.70
N ILE A 439 -17.31 12.94 25.06
CA ILE A 439 -18.61 12.47 25.54
C ILE A 439 -18.64 10.94 25.66
N ALA A 440 -18.10 10.21 24.69
CA ALA A 440 -18.01 8.75 24.75
C ALA A 440 -17.11 8.26 25.91
N ILE A 441 -15.93 8.87 26.11
CA ILE A 441 -15.03 8.50 27.21
C ILE A 441 -15.69 8.78 28.58
N LEU A 442 -16.39 9.92 28.70
CA LEU A 442 -17.15 10.24 29.92
C LEU A 442 -18.28 9.22 30.16
N GLY A 443 -18.97 8.77 29.11
CA GLY A 443 -19.96 7.71 29.18
C GLY A 443 -19.37 6.41 29.72
N TYR A 444 -18.27 5.93 29.13
CA TYR A 444 -17.60 4.70 29.58
C TYR A 444 -17.13 4.76 31.04
N ILE A 445 -16.63 5.90 31.50
CA ILE A 445 -16.23 6.07 32.91
C ILE A 445 -17.46 6.10 33.82
N ALA A 446 -18.58 6.65 33.36
CA ALA A 446 -19.84 6.67 34.12
C ALA A 446 -20.49 5.29 34.24
N SER A 447 -20.30 4.40 33.27
CA SER A 447 -20.78 3.00 33.34
C SER A 447 -20.02 2.11 34.34
N LEU A 448 -18.93 2.59 34.96
CA LEU A 448 -18.17 1.83 35.96
C LEU A 448 -18.82 1.89 37.34
N SER A 449 -18.76 0.81 38.13
CA SER A 449 -19.28 0.74 39.51
C SER A 449 -18.30 1.33 40.57
N ASP A 450 -17.77 2.54 40.32
CA ASP A 450 -16.70 3.18 41.12
C ASP A 450 -17.08 4.64 41.42
N PRO A 451 -16.88 5.24 42.62
CA PRO A 451 -17.23 6.62 42.97
C PRO A 451 -16.88 7.74 41.96
N VAL A 452 -15.94 7.49 41.04
CA VAL A 452 -15.59 8.39 39.94
C VAL A 452 -16.72 8.53 38.89
N ASN A 453 -17.62 7.56 38.83
CA ASN A 453 -18.73 7.48 37.88
C ASN A 453 -19.72 8.64 37.98
N GLN A 454 -20.10 9.07 39.19
CA GLN A 454 -21.00 10.20 39.43
C GLN A 454 -20.41 11.51 38.89
N ARG A 455 -19.09 11.67 39.01
CA ARG A 455 -18.37 12.83 38.48
C ARG A 455 -18.34 12.81 36.95
N ALA A 456 -18.10 11.66 36.33
CA ALA A 456 -18.16 11.51 34.87
C ALA A 456 -19.58 11.77 34.34
N PHE A 457 -20.59 11.21 34.99
CA PHE A 457 -22.01 11.40 34.68
C PHE A 457 -22.41 12.87 34.75
N SER A 458 -21.96 13.59 35.79
CA SER A 458 -22.18 15.04 35.92
C SER A 458 -21.61 15.85 34.75
N HIS A 459 -20.46 15.43 34.19
CA HIS A 459 -19.87 16.09 33.03
C HIS A 459 -20.66 15.82 31.76
N VAL A 460 -21.17 14.60 31.55
CA VAL A 460 -22.05 14.28 30.41
C VAL A 460 -23.32 15.12 30.46
N LEU A 461 -23.93 15.26 31.65
CA LEU A 461 -25.10 16.12 31.88
C LEU A 461 -24.88 17.56 31.40
N THR A 462 -23.68 18.12 31.57
CA THR A 462 -23.41 19.49 31.11
C THR A 462 -23.59 19.67 29.59
N PHE A 463 -23.27 18.64 28.79
CA PHE A 463 -23.37 18.67 27.33
C PHE A 463 -24.81 18.64 26.80
N LEU A 464 -25.79 18.22 27.60
CA LEU A 464 -27.21 18.33 27.26
C LEU A 464 -27.69 19.79 27.12
N GLY A 465 -26.95 20.75 27.69
CA GLY A 465 -27.21 22.19 27.54
C GLY A 465 -26.30 22.90 26.53
N HIS A 466 -25.55 22.16 25.71
CA HIS A 466 -24.56 22.72 24.81
C HIS A 466 -25.19 23.55 23.68
N ARG A 467 -24.49 24.57 23.15
CA ARG A 467 -25.03 25.43 22.09
C ARG A 467 -25.30 24.73 20.76
N TYR A 468 -24.66 23.58 20.52
CA TYR A 468 -24.80 22.81 19.27
C TYR A 468 -25.78 21.64 19.44
N PRO A 469 -26.87 21.58 18.65
CA PRO A 469 -27.89 20.52 18.71
C PRO A 469 -27.33 19.10 18.63
N LYS A 470 -26.43 18.83 17.68
CA LYS A 470 -25.84 17.50 17.47
C LYS A 470 -25.03 16.97 18.66
N ILE A 471 -24.46 17.87 19.46
CA ILE A 471 -23.71 17.52 20.67
C ILE A 471 -24.67 17.15 21.81
N ARG A 472 -25.80 17.87 21.94
CA ARG A 472 -26.84 17.55 22.93
C ARG A 472 -27.44 16.16 22.67
N LYS A 473 -27.73 15.84 21.41
CA LYS A 473 -28.22 14.51 21.00
C LYS A 473 -27.24 13.40 21.36
N SER A 474 -25.97 13.54 21.01
CA SER A 474 -24.95 12.51 21.31
C SER A 474 -24.71 12.34 22.81
N ALA A 475 -24.79 13.43 23.59
CA ALA A 475 -24.76 13.34 25.05
C ALA A 475 -25.97 12.56 25.60
N ALA A 476 -27.18 12.80 25.07
CA ALA A 476 -28.38 12.07 25.47
C ALA A 476 -28.29 10.57 25.14
N GLU A 477 -27.81 10.22 23.95
CA GLU A 477 -27.58 8.82 23.54
C GLU A 477 -26.59 8.11 24.48
N GLN A 478 -25.49 8.78 24.86
CA GLN A 478 -24.53 8.20 25.81
C GLN A 478 -25.12 8.09 27.22
N MET A 479 -25.93 9.05 27.67
CA MET A 479 -26.60 8.94 28.98
C MET A 479 -27.57 7.77 29.05
N TYR A 480 -28.31 7.49 27.97
CA TYR A 480 -29.17 6.33 27.90
C TYR A 480 -28.39 5.02 28.08
N LEU A 481 -27.24 4.88 27.42
CA LEU A 481 -26.37 3.70 27.58
C LEU A 481 -25.85 3.55 29.01
N VAL A 482 -25.43 4.64 29.64
CA VAL A 482 -24.93 4.62 31.02
C VAL A 482 -26.02 4.15 32.00
N LEU A 483 -27.26 4.61 31.84
CA LEU A 483 -28.37 4.18 32.72
C LEU A 483 -28.76 2.71 32.52
N LEU A 484 -28.54 2.14 31.33
CA LEU A 484 -28.71 0.71 31.09
C LEU A 484 -27.62 -0.15 31.73
N GLU A 485 -26.38 0.34 31.74
CA GLU A 485 -25.21 -0.40 32.20
C GLU A 485 -24.95 -0.25 33.71
N ASN A 486 -25.29 0.92 34.29
CA ASN A 486 -25.03 1.27 35.68
C ASN A 486 -26.19 2.09 36.28
N GLY A 487 -27.26 1.39 36.68
CA GLY A 487 -28.48 1.98 37.24
C GLY A 487 -28.32 2.63 38.61
N ASP A 488 -27.24 2.36 39.34
CA ASP A 488 -26.99 2.85 40.71
C ASP A 488 -26.71 4.37 40.79
N LEU A 489 -26.64 5.06 39.64
CA LEU A 489 -26.37 6.50 39.56
C LEU A 489 -27.59 7.38 39.87
N ILE A 490 -28.80 6.82 39.76
CA ILE A 490 -30.07 7.50 40.04
C ILE A 490 -30.89 6.59 40.96
N ASP A 491 -31.60 7.16 41.93
CA ASP A 491 -32.50 6.39 42.80
C ASP A 491 -33.45 5.53 41.94
N GLU A 492 -33.62 4.23 42.26
CA GLU A 492 -34.45 3.29 41.46
C GLU A 492 -35.85 3.83 41.17
N ASP A 493 -36.44 4.57 42.12
CA ASP A 493 -37.76 5.19 42.01
C ASP A 493 -37.85 6.29 40.93
N LYS A 494 -36.71 6.88 40.55
CA LYS A 494 -36.60 7.97 39.56
C LYS A 494 -35.94 7.54 38.24
N LEU A 495 -35.41 6.32 38.16
CA LEU A 495 -34.69 5.81 36.99
C LEU A 495 -35.57 5.74 35.73
N ASN A 496 -36.83 5.31 35.89
CA ASN A 496 -37.79 5.25 34.78
C ASN A 496 -38.13 6.64 34.25
N GLU A 497 -38.37 7.61 35.15
CA GLU A 497 -38.66 9.00 34.80
C GLU A 497 -37.45 9.66 34.11
N ALA A 498 -36.22 9.40 34.60
CA ALA A 498 -35.00 9.90 33.97
C ALA A 498 -34.78 9.32 32.56
N THR A 499 -35.06 8.04 32.38
CA THR A 499 -34.96 7.36 31.08
C THR A 499 -35.98 7.93 30.09
N GLU A 500 -37.23 8.13 30.54
CA GLU A 500 -38.30 8.75 29.75
C GLU A 500 -37.93 10.18 29.32
N ILE A 501 -37.41 11.01 30.23
CA ILE A 501 -36.93 12.36 29.91
C ILE A 501 -35.83 12.31 28.84
N ILE A 502 -34.87 11.38 28.93
CA ILE A 502 -33.78 11.29 27.97
C ILE A 502 -34.29 10.88 26.58
N THR A 503 -35.22 9.93 26.50
CA THR A 503 -35.72 9.39 25.23
C THR A 503 -36.80 10.25 24.57
N GLU A 504 -37.66 10.90 25.34
CA GLU A 504 -38.79 11.69 24.80
C GLU A 504 -38.42 13.15 24.51
N THR A 505 -37.37 13.68 25.16
CA THR A 505 -36.92 15.05 24.92
C THR A 505 -36.23 15.16 23.56
N CYS A 506 -36.72 16.05 22.70
CA CYS A 506 -36.04 16.40 21.45
C CYS A 506 -34.84 17.31 21.72
N TRP A 507 -33.69 16.71 22.06
CA TRP A 507 -32.45 17.43 22.39
C TRP A 507 -31.88 18.28 21.26
N GLU A 508 -32.34 18.09 20.02
CA GLU A 508 -31.93 18.90 18.85
C GLU A 508 -32.71 20.22 18.73
N ALA A 509 -33.81 20.38 19.48
CA ALA A 509 -34.72 21.53 19.40
C ALA A 509 -34.22 22.74 20.24
N ASP A 510 -35.15 23.49 20.85
CA ASP A 510 -34.86 24.72 21.58
C ASP A 510 -33.88 24.51 22.76
N ILE A 511 -32.93 25.45 22.90
CA ILE A 511 -31.87 25.34 23.90
C ILE A 511 -32.37 25.62 25.32
N GLU A 512 -33.39 26.46 25.49
CA GLU A 512 -33.93 26.78 26.82
C GLU A 512 -34.77 25.61 27.36
N GLU A 513 -35.53 24.93 26.50
CA GLU A 513 -36.22 23.69 26.88
C GLU A 513 -35.21 22.57 27.24
N ALA A 514 -34.14 22.39 26.44
CA ALA A 514 -33.09 21.42 26.76
C ALA A 514 -32.39 21.73 28.10
N LYS A 515 -32.13 23.01 28.41
CA LYS A 515 -31.57 23.42 29.71
C LYS A 515 -32.52 23.12 30.87
N LYS A 516 -33.83 23.31 30.68
CA LYS A 516 -34.85 23.00 31.68
C LYS A 516 -34.93 21.50 31.97
N ARG A 517 -34.98 20.66 30.93
CA ARG A 517 -34.97 19.18 31.07
C ARG A 517 -33.68 18.66 31.70
N ARG A 518 -32.53 19.25 31.34
CA ARG A 518 -31.24 18.95 31.99
C ARG A 518 -31.27 19.25 33.49
N LEU A 519 -31.88 20.36 33.93
CA LEU A 519 -31.98 20.69 35.35
C LEU A 519 -32.79 19.64 36.13
N GLN A 520 -33.88 19.14 35.55
CA GLN A 520 -34.66 18.05 36.13
C GLN A 520 -33.82 16.77 36.29
N LEU A 521 -33.03 16.41 35.27
CA LEU A 521 -32.11 15.26 35.36
C LEU A 521 -31.01 15.46 36.42
N CYS A 522 -30.50 16.69 36.59
CA CYS A 522 -29.52 16.99 37.65
C CYS A 522 -30.12 16.86 39.06
N GLU A 523 -31.38 17.25 39.24
CA GLU A 523 -32.11 17.11 40.50
C GLU A 523 -32.36 15.63 40.84
N MET A 524 -32.69 14.81 39.83
CA MET A 524 -32.87 13.37 39.99
C MET A 524 -31.57 12.64 40.35
N ALA A 525 -30.42 13.10 39.83
CA ALA A 525 -29.10 12.54 40.10
C ALA A 525 -28.45 13.05 41.41
N ASN A 526 -29.16 13.81 42.25
CA ASN A 526 -28.67 14.38 43.52
C ASN A 526 -27.40 15.26 43.39
N LEU A 527 -27.19 15.91 42.23
CA LEU A 527 -26.02 16.76 41.98
C LEU A 527 -26.31 18.22 42.38
N GLY A 528 -25.75 18.67 43.51
CA GLY A 528 -26.03 20.00 44.10
C GLY A 528 -25.79 21.18 43.15
N THR A 529 -26.74 22.12 43.11
CA THR A 529 -26.84 23.32 42.25
C THR A 529 -25.69 24.34 42.35
N ALA A 530 -24.67 24.10 43.18
CA ALA A 530 -23.62 25.06 43.53
C ALA A 530 -22.42 25.11 42.57
N GLN A 531 -22.20 24.12 41.68
CA GLN A 531 -21.09 24.15 40.71
C GLN A 531 -21.45 24.79 39.36
N ILE A 532 -22.74 25.04 39.11
CA ILE A 532 -23.26 25.47 37.79
C ILE A 532 -23.26 27.01 37.63
N SER A 533 -23.34 27.77 38.72
CA SER A 533 -23.52 29.24 38.68
C SER A 533 -22.27 30.06 38.37
N LYS A 534 -21.05 29.52 38.56
CA LYS A 534 -19.80 30.26 38.29
C LYS A 534 -19.43 30.37 36.81
N ALA A 535 -20.03 29.55 35.94
CA ALA A 535 -19.78 29.60 34.49
C ALA A 535 -20.71 30.59 33.78
N THR A 536 -21.96 30.72 34.24
CA THR A 536 -23.01 31.48 33.55
C THR A 536 -22.93 33.00 33.74
N GLU A 537 -22.42 33.51 34.87
CA GLU A 537 -22.30 34.97 35.10
C GLU A 537 -21.14 35.64 34.33
N LYS A 538 -20.11 34.87 33.94
CA LYS A 538 -19.02 35.39 33.11
C LYS A 538 -19.37 35.48 31.63
N GLU A 539 -20.33 34.70 31.15
CA GLU A 539 -20.81 34.78 29.76
C GLU A 539 -21.83 35.89 29.55
N SER A 540 -22.73 36.14 30.51
CA SER A 540 -23.75 37.19 30.37
C SER A 540 -23.17 38.61 30.29
N LYS A 541 -22.07 38.92 30.98
CA LYS A 541 -21.37 40.22 30.82
C LYS A 541 -20.62 40.35 29.48
N LYS A 542 -20.14 39.25 28.90
CA LYS A 542 -19.45 39.26 27.60
C LYS A 542 -20.40 39.30 26.40
N VAL A 543 -21.64 38.84 26.56
CA VAL A 543 -22.64 38.79 25.48
C VAL A 543 -23.37 40.13 25.29
N VAL A 544 -23.54 40.94 26.35
CA VAL A 544 -24.19 42.26 26.24
C VAL A 544 -23.30 43.27 25.49
N GLU A 545 -21.97 43.23 25.69
CA GLU A 545 -21.04 44.12 24.96
C GLU A 545 -20.82 43.70 23.49
N LYS A 546 -21.12 42.44 23.13
CA LYS A 546 -20.86 41.91 21.78
C LYS A 546 -22.10 41.86 20.88
N ARG A 547 -23.28 42.24 21.39
CA ARG A 547 -24.56 42.18 20.65
C ARG A 547 -24.83 43.38 19.72
N LEU A 548 -23.88 44.29 19.57
CA LEU A 548 -23.99 45.45 18.68
C LEU A 548 -23.30 45.27 17.31
N GLU A 549 -22.61 44.15 17.05
CA GLU A 549 -22.00 43.92 15.74
C GLU A 549 -22.25 42.49 15.23
N SER A 550 -22.94 42.43 14.07
CA SER A 550 -23.21 41.27 13.21
C SER A 550 -24.28 40.27 13.66
N ALA A 551 -25.54 40.57 13.34
CA ALA A 551 -26.50 39.54 12.95
C ALA A 551 -26.12 39.08 11.54
N ASP A 552 -25.42 37.94 11.42
CA ASP A 552 -25.19 37.29 10.14
C ASP A 552 -25.68 35.85 10.21
N GLU A 553 -26.86 35.61 9.65
CA GLU A 553 -27.56 34.32 9.62
C GLU A 553 -26.79 33.27 8.77
N ASN A 554 -25.70 33.66 8.08
CA ASN A 554 -24.92 32.79 7.20
C ASN A 554 -23.73 32.05 7.85
N ALA A 555 -23.47 32.26 9.15
CA ALA A 555 -22.39 31.54 9.88
C ALA A 555 -22.67 30.03 10.06
N SER A 556 -23.94 29.61 10.00
CA SER A 556 -24.34 28.21 10.08
C SER A 556 -24.12 27.45 8.76
N TYR A 557 -24.29 28.13 7.63
CA TYR A 557 -24.09 27.53 6.30
C TYR A 557 -22.61 27.32 5.96
N SER A 558 -21.76 28.28 6.30
CA SER A 558 -20.31 28.19 6.05
C SER A 558 -19.62 27.06 6.84
N SER A 559 -20.16 26.70 8.00
CA SER A 559 -19.65 25.59 8.82
C SER A 559 -20.17 24.21 8.37
N LEU A 560 -21.29 24.16 7.65
CA LEU A 560 -21.80 22.95 7.01
C LEU A 560 -20.98 22.58 5.76
N VAL A 561 -20.63 23.57 4.93
CA VAL A 561 -19.85 23.35 3.69
C VAL A 561 -18.46 22.77 3.99
N GLY A 562 -17.80 23.24 5.05
CA GLY A 562 -16.49 22.70 5.46
C GLY A 562 -16.53 21.26 6.01
N SER A 563 -17.70 20.73 6.38
CA SER A 563 -17.85 19.36 6.91
C SER A 563 -18.25 18.32 5.86
N ALA A 564 -18.67 18.76 4.67
CA ALA A 564 -19.05 17.89 3.55
C ALA A 564 -17.89 17.66 2.55
N GLY A 565 -16.73 18.27 2.77
CA GLY A 565 -15.53 18.03 1.97
C GLY A 565 -15.59 18.55 0.53
N PHE A 566 -16.06 19.79 0.33
CA PHE A 566 -15.81 20.56 -0.89
C PHE A 566 -14.82 21.70 -0.64
#